data_AF-A0A936NM23-F1
#
_entry.id   AF-A0A936NM23-F1
#
_cell.length_a   1.000
_cell.length_b   1.000
_cell.length_c   1.000
_cell.angle_alpha   90.00
_cell.angle_beta   90.00
_cell.angle_gamma   90.00
#
_symmetry.space_group_name_H-M   'P 1'
#
loop_
_entity.id
_entity.type
_entity.pdbx_description
1 polymer ?
#
loop_
_entity_poly.entity_id
_entity_poly.type
_entity_poly.pdbx_seq_one_letter_code
_entity_poly.pdbx_strand_id
1 'polypeptide(L)'
;MTNRTNVPFKRLGLVSALVFGISGLLMSTQVMADEVAQLDPALKGYVKVTGVSGNLNSIGSDTLNNLMTLWAEGFRKQYPGVKIQIEGKGSSTAPPALIEGTAQLGPMSRPMKSTEIDSFERRYKYKPTAFPVAIDALAVYVHRDNPIPGMTMAQVDAVFSKSRRWGARENIDRWGQLGITDDLAASPISIYGRNSASGTYGFFKEHALKNGDYKDEVKEQPGSASVVQGVTEDPAGIGYSGIGYLTSGIRALPLAEKEGGSFAAPTQENAMNGSYPLWRHLLVYVNKAPNKPLDPLVKEFIKFIYSKEGQAVVTKDGFFPLSQTLIEKELAKVE
;
A
#
# COMPACT_ATOMS: atom_id res chain seq x y z
N MET A 1 86.73 11.91 39.84
CA MET A 1 85.71 12.77 40.47
C MET A 1 84.35 12.18 40.08
N THR A 2 83.68 11.26 40.79
CA THR A 2 83.06 11.32 42.16
C THR A 2 82.16 12.54 42.31
N ASN A 3 80.84 12.46 42.58
CA ASN A 3 79.99 11.49 43.33
C ASN A 3 78.72 11.09 42.50
N ARG A 4 77.97 9.98 42.70
CA ARG A 4 77.34 9.33 43.90
C ARG A 4 76.32 10.25 44.63
N THR A 5 75.17 9.82 45.14
CA THR A 5 74.50 8.49 45.27
C THR A 5 73.19 8.49 44.42
N ASN A 6 72.12 7.67 44.55
CA ASN A 6 71.74 6.57 45.46
C ASN A 6 70.77 5.55 44.77
N VAL A 7 70.24 4.57 45.53
CA VAL A 7 69.21 3.59 45.12
C VAL A 7 68.14 3.47 46.24
N PRO A 8 66.92 2.92 45.99
CA PRO A 8 66.65 1.56 46.49
C PRO A 8 65.71 0.69 45.60
N PHE A 9 65.42 -0.52 46.09
CA PHE A 9 64.94 -1.71 45.37
C PHE A 9 63.41 -1.96 45.43
N LYS A 10 62.89 -2.68 44.42
CA LYS A 10 61.72 -3.60 44.40
C LYS A 10 60.33 -3.14 44.92
N ARG A 11 59.30 -3.34 44.07
CA ARG A 11 58.23 -4.33 44.34
C ARG A 11 57.49 -4.78 43.07
N LEU A 12 56.89 -5.96 43.17
CA LEU A 12 56.15 -6.67 42.11
C LEU A 12 54.71 -6.12 42.01
N GLY A 13 54.16 -6.01 40.80
CA GLY A 13 52.78 -5.55 40.58
C GLY A 13 52.24 -6.00 39.22
N LEU A 14 51.37 -7.01 39.24
CA LEU A 14 50.71 -7.56 38.05
C LEU A 14 49.49 -6.69 37.70
N VAL A 15 49.45 -6.10 36.51
CA VAL A 15 48.23 -5.46 35.98
C VAL A 15 48.07 -5.79 34.50
N SER A 16 47.04 -6.55 34.17
CA SER A 16 46.62 -6.81 32.79
C SER A 16 46.02 -5.55 32.17
N ALA A 17 46.39 -5.24 30.93
CA ALA A 17 45.71 -4.25 30.10
C ALA A 17 45.40 -4.86 28.73
N LEU A 18 44.14 -4.76 28.30
CA LEU A 18 43.59 -5.44 27.13
C LEU A 18 44.20 -4.93 25.82
N VAL A 19 44.43 -5.86 24.89
CA VAL A 19 44.61 -5.56 23.47
C VAL A 19 43.24 -5.24 22.86
N PHE A 20 42.98 -3.95 22.59
CA PHE A 20 41.85 -3.55 21.75
C PHE A 20 42.27 -3.61 20.28
N GLY A 21 41.98 -4.74 19.64
CA GLY A 21 42.01 -4.84 18.18
C GLY A 21 40.84 -4.08 17.58
N ILE A 22 41.10 -2.95 16.91
CA ILE A 22 40.08 -2.24 16.12
C ILE A 22 39.88 -3.00 14.81
N SER A 23 39.01 -4.01 14.85
CA SER A 23 38.44 -4.59 13.64
C SER A 23 37.50 -3.57 13.01
N GLY A 24 37.95 -2.93 11.92
CA GLY A 24 37.11 -2.02 11.15
C GLY A 24 35.88 -2.74 10.61
N LEU A 25 34.71 -2.43 11.17
CA LEU A 25 33.45 -3.03 10.76
C LEU A 25 33.05 -2.46 9.40
N LEU A 26 33.33 -3.21 8.33
CA LEU A 26 32.74 -2.96 7.01
C LEU A 26 31.22 -3.13 7.13
N MET A 27 30.51 -2.02 7.35
CA MET A 27 29.06 -1.98 7.15
C MET A 27 28.79 -2.17 5.66
N SER A 28 28.53 -3.42 5.28
CA SER A 28 27.98 -3.75 3.98
C SER A 28 26.64 -3.03 3.83
N THR A 29 26.59 -2.05 2.93
CA THR A 29 25.34 -1.51 2.41
C THR A 29 24.64 -2.61 1.62
N GLN A 30 23.89 -3.45 2.33
CA GLN A 30 22.93 -4.35 1.70
C GLN A 30 21.87 -3.47 1.04
N VAL A 31 22.07 -3.26 -0.27
CA VAL A 31 21.00 -2.91 -1.19
C VAL A 31 19.90 -3.94 -0.93
N MET A 32 18.78 -3.48 -0.38
CA MET A 32 17.59 -4.30 -0.24
C MET A 32 17.16 -4.68 -1.66
N ALA A 33 17.53 -5.89 -2.09
CA ALA A 33 17.05 -6.44 -3.34
C ALA A 33 15.52 -6.50 -3.26
N ASP A 34 14.83 -6.13 -4.34
CA ASP A 34 13.38 -6.16 -4.41
C ASP A 34 12.88 -7.55 -3.98
N GLU A 35 12.28 -7.62 -2.80
CA GLU A 35 11.64 -8.84 -2.31
C GLU A 35 10.31 -8.99 -3.05
N VAL A 36 10.39 -9.51 -4.27
CA VAL A 36 9.25 -9.71 -5.16
C VAL A 36 8.20 -10.55 -4.43
N ALA A 37 7.01 -9.97 -4.29
CA ALA A 37 5.91 -10.51 -3.53
C ALA A 37 5.61 -11.97 -3.93
N GLN A 38 5.89 -12.90 -3.03
CA GLN A 38 5.93 -14.32 -3.37
C GLN A 38 4.52 -14.90 -3.52
N LEU A 39 4.30 -15.57 -4.65
CA LEU A 39 3.09 -16.36 -4.87
C LEU A 39 3.13 -17.60 -3.98
N ASP A 40 2.03 -17.86 -3.28
CA ASP A 40 1.85 -19.08 -2.50
C ASP A 40 1.95 -20.31 -3.46
N PRO A 41 2.89 -21.24 -3.21
CA PRO A 41 3.12 -22.38 -4.12
C PRO A 41 1.94 -23.35 -4.18
N ALA A 42 1.01 -23.31 -3.22
CA ALA A 42 -0.20 -24.12 -3.20
C ALA A 42 -1.33 -23.55 -4.08
N LEU A 43 -1.16 -22.36 -4.67
CA LEU A 43 -2.15 -21.75 -5.58
C LEU A 43 -2.46 -22.66 -6.76
N LYS A 44 -3.75 -22.99 -6.90
CA LYS A 44 -4.29 -23.84 -7.97
C LYS A 44 -4.46 -23.02 -9.26
N GLY A 45 -4.08 -23.60 -10.39
CA GLY A 45 -4.30 -22.99 -11.71
C GLY A 45 -5.78 -22.89 -12.07
N TYR A 46 -6.13 -21.94 -12.94
CA TYR A 46 -7.52 -21.73 -13.35
C TYR A 46 -8.05 -22.90 -14.19
N VAL A 47 -9.13 -23.53 -13.73
CA VAL A 47 -9.83 -24.59 -14.47
C VAL A 47 -10.95 -23.97 -15.30
N LYS A 48 -10.74 -23.92 -16.61
CA LYS A 48 -11.72 -23.45 -17.59
C LYS A 48 -12.97 -24.35 -17.63
N VAL A 49 -14.14 -23.73 -17.71
CA VAL A 49 -15.46 -24.38 -17.85
C VAL A 49 -16.14 -24.00 -19.17
N THR A 50 -17.28 -24.59 -19.48
CA THR A 50 -18.08 -24.25 -20.68
C THR A 50 -19.17 -23.22 -20.36
N GLY A 51 -19.66 -22.49 -21.37
CA GLY A 51 -20.83 -21.60 -21.24
C GLY A 51 -20.54 -20.16 -20.78
N VAL A 52 -19.27 -19.81 -20.54
CA VAL A 52 -18.86 -18.45 -20.13
C VAL A 52 -18.70 -17.55 -21.36
N SER A 53 -19.56 -16.55 -21.49
CA SER A 53 -19.52 -15.50 -22.53
C SER A 53 -20.37 -14.30 -22.10
N GLY A 54 -20.22 -13.15 -22.76
CA GLY A 54 -21.05 -11.97 -22.50
C GLY A 54 -20.23 -10.73 -22.12
N ASN A 55 -20.86 -9.80 -21.40
CA ASN A 55 -20.27 -8.51 -21.03
C ASN A 55 -20.23 -8.35 -19.50
N LEU A 56 -19.11 -7.88 -18.96
CA LEU A 56 -18.99 -7.39 -17.59
C LEU A 56 -18.63 -5.90 -17.60
N ASN A 57 -19.27 -5.14 -16.73
CA ASN A 57 -18.93 -3.76 -16.43
C ASN A 57 -18.32 -3.70 -15.03
N SER A 58 -17.15 -3.08 -14.93
CA SER A 58 -16.43 -2.83 -13.70
C SER A 58 -16.28 -1.33 -13.47
N ILE A 59 -16.86 -0.80 -12.40
CA ILE A 59 -16.84 0.63 -12.07
C ILE A 59 -16.37 0.79 -10.63
N GLY A 60 -15.33 1.58 -10.38
CA GLY A 60 -14.83 1.77 -9.02
C GLY A 60 -13.41 2.33 -8.90
N SER A 61 -12.56 1.61 -8.17
CA SER A 61 -11.26 2.07 -7.71
C SER A 61 -10.24 2.22 -8.83
N ASP A 62 -9.71 3.43 -8.96
CA ASP A 62 -8.52 3.71 -9.76
C ASP A 62 -7.30 2.87 -9.32
N THR A 63 -7.14 2.57 -8.03
CA THR A 63 -6.02 1.74 -7.54
C THR A 63 -6.02 0.33 -8.15
N LEU A 64 -7.19 -0.19 -8.55
CA LEU A 64 -7.32 -1.50 -9.20
C LEU A 64 -7.40 -1.42 -10.74
N ASN A 65 -7.22 -0.25 -11.38
CA ASN A 65 -7.38 -0.13 -12.84
C ASN A 65 -6.48 -1.09 -13.63
N ASN A 66 -5.20 -1.14 -13.28
CA ASN A 66 -4.22 -2.01 -13.94
C ASN A 66 -4.53 -3.49 -13.68
N LEU A 67 -4.67 -3.90 -12.41
CA LEU A 67 -5.14 -5.24 -12.01
C LEU A 67 -6.38 -5.68 -12.80
N MET A 68 -7.44 -4.89 -12.83
CA MET A 68 -8.69 -5.20 -13.54
C MET A 68 -8.46 -5.38 -15.05
N THR A 69 -7.60 -4.56 -15.65
CA THR A 69 -7.25 -4.62 -17.08
C THR A 69 -6.46 -5.89 -17.40
N LEU A 70 -5.42 -6.18 -16.61
CA LEU A 70 -4.59 -7.37 -16.76
C LEU A 70 -5.37 -8.67 -16.48
N TRP A 71 -6.27 -8.67 -15.49
CA TRP A 71 -7.19 -9.78 -15.25
C TRP A 71 -8.18 -9.95 -16.41
N ALA A 72 -8.73 -8.87 -16.96
CA ALA A 72 -9.61 -8.94 -18.12
C ALA A 72 -8.90 -9.50 -19.36
N GLU A 73 -7.64 -9.10 -19.60
CA GLU A 73 -6.82 -9.68 -20.67
C GLU A 73 -6.55 -11.17 -20.46
N GLY A 74 -6.17 -11.57 -19.24
CA GLY A 74 -5.92 -12.96 -18.87
C GLY A 74 -7.18 -13.82 -19.01
N PHE A 75 -8.32 -13.34 -18.53
CA PHE A 75 -9.59 -14.03 -18.61
C PHE A 75 -10.12 -14.12 -20.05
N ARG A 76 -9.94 -13.08 -20.87
CA ARG A 76 -10.30 -13.11 -22.30
C ARG A 76 -9.49 -14.14 -23.10
N LYS A 77 -8.25 -14.46 -22.70
CA LYS A 77 -7.48 -15.58 -23.29
C LYS A 77 -8.14 -16.93 -22.99
N GLN A 78 -8.76 -17.08 -21.82
CA GLN A 78 -9.58 -18.26 -21.50
C GLN A 78 -10.91 -18.23 -22.24
N TYR A 79 -11.56 -17.07 -22.33
CA TYR A 79 -12.89 -16.88 -22.91
C TYR A 79 -12.94 -15.73 -23.93
N PRO A 80 -12.64 -15.99 -25.22
CA PRO A 80 -12.64 -14.94 -26.25
C PRO A 80 -14.00 -14.25 -26.47
N GLY A 81 -15.10 -14.90 -26.08
CA GLY A 81 -16.46 -14.34 -26.12
C GLY A 81 -16.83 -13.44 -24.94
N VAL A 82 -15.90 -13.14 -24.04
CA VAL A 82 -16.09 -12.22 -22.91
C VAL A 82 -15.52 -10.84 -23.24
N LYS A 83 -16.29 -9.81 -22.95
CA LYS A 83 -15.86 -8.40 -22.98
C LYS A 83 -15.98 -7.82 -21.57
N ILE A 84 -14.93 -7.16 -21.08
CA ILE A 84 -14.95 -6.48 -19.79
C ILE A 84 -14.69 -4.99 -20.04
N GLN A 85 -15.61 -4.14 -19.62
CA GLN A 85 -15.47 -2.68 -19.61
C GLN A 85 -15.04 -2.24 -18.21
N ILE A 86 -14.08 -1.31 -18.13
CA ILE A 86 -13.44 -0.92 -16.87
C ILE A 86 -13.44 0.61 -16.78
N GLU A 87 -13.96 1.14 -15.68
CA GLU A 87 -13.92 2.55 -15.32
C GLU A 87 -13.50 2.72 -13.85
N GLY A 88 -12.21 2.94 -13.59
CA GLY A 88 -11.72 3.30 -12.27
C GLY A 88 -11.60 4.81 -12.09
N LYS A 89 -12.67 5.49 -11.70
CA LYS A 89 -12.67 6.94 -11.32
C LYS A 89 -12.55 7.18 -9.80
N GLY A 90 -12.58 6.12 -8.99
CA GLY A 90 -12.45 6.16 -7.53
C GLY A 90 -13.43 5.21 -6.85
N SER A 91 -13.01 4.59 -5.74
CA SER A 91 -13.78 3.55 -5.03
C SER A 91 -15.19 4.01 -4.61
N SER A 92 -15.41 5.32 -4.41
CA SER A 92 -16.73 5.88 -4.09
C SER A 92 -17.74 5.83 -5.26
N THR A 93 -17.31 5.49 -6.48
CA THR A 93 -18.20 5.27 -7.64
C THR A 93 -18.77 3.85 -7.73
N ALA A 94 -18.14 2.88 -7.06
CA ALA A 94 -18.59 1.49 -7.06
C ALA A 94 -19.97 1.27 -6.37
N PRO A 95 -20.25 1.85 -5.19
CA PRO A 95 -21.55 1.69 -4.54
C PRO A 95 -22.77 2.09 -5.40
N PRO A 96 -22.85 3.32 -5.99
CA PRO A 96 -24.01 3.67 -6.82
C PRO A 96 -24.13 2.78 -8.07
N ALA A 97 -23.01 2.46 -8.74
CA ALA A 97 -23.02 1.58 -9.91
C ALA A 97 -23.54 0.16 -9.62
N LEU A 98 -23.22 -0.39 -8.43
CA LEU A 98 -23.75 -1.66 -7.95
C LEU A 98 -25.23 -1.57 -7.50
N ILE A 99 -25.66 -0.41 -6.98
CA ILE A 99 -27.05 -0.14 -6.55
C ILE A 99 -28.00 0.01 -7.75
N GLU A 100 -27.52 0.65 -8.81
CA GLU A 100 -28.25 0.88 -10.05
C GLU A 100 -28.18 -0.32 -11.01
N GLY A 101 -27.21 -1.23 -10.81
CA GLY A 101 -26.98 -2.40 -11.65
C GLY A 101 -26.25 -2.08 -12.96
N THR A 102 -25.64 -0.90 -13.07
CA THR A 102 -24.83 -0.48 -14.23
C THR A 102 -23.45 -1.14 -14.27
N ALA A 103 -22.96 -1.61 -13.11
CA ALA A 103 -21.78 -2.47 -12.97
C ALA A 103 -22.13 -3.80 -12.29
N GLN A 104 -21.45 -4.87 -12.68
CA GLN A 104 -21.48 -6.17 -11.97
C GLN A 104 -20.33 -6.28 -10.95
N LEU A 105 -19.23 -5.56 -11.20
CA LEU A 105 -18.03 -5.56 -10.38
C LEU A 105 -17.76 -4.15 -9.85
N GLY A 106 -17.60 -4.00 -8.54
CA GLY A 106 -17.23 -2.76 -7.88
C GLY A 106 -15.86 -2.84 -7.20
N PRO A 107 -14.74 -2.62 -7.91
CA PRO A 107 -13.42 -2.56 -7.29
C PRO A 107 -13.35 -1.45 -6.25
N MET A 108 -12.83 -1.71 -5.05
CA MET A 108 -12.70 -0.72 -3.98
C MET A 108 -11.39 -0.92 -3.20
N SER A 109 -10.60 0.13 -3.09
CA SER A 109 -9.39 0.18 -2.24
C SER A 109 -9.67 0.57 -0.77
N ARG A 110 -10.90 0.33 -0.31
CA ARG A 110 -11.37 0.44 1.08
C ARG A 110 -12.66 -0.35 1.22
N PRO A 111 -13.06 -0.78 2.43
CA PRO A 111 -14.43 -1.22 2.67
C PRO A 111 -15.47 -0.15 2.26
N MET A 112 -16.68 -0.59 1.92
CA MET A 112 -17.83 0.30 1.85
C MET A 112 -18.12 0.91 3.23
N LYS A 113 -18.47 2.19 3.25
CA LYS A 113 -18.97 2.89 4.44
C LYS A 113 -20.33 2.31 4.86
N SER A 114 -20.72 2.49 6.12
CA SER A 114 -22.06 2.15 6.59
C SER A 114 -23.15 2.70 5.67
N THR A 115 -23.12 4.00 5.36
CA THR A 115 -24.11 4.65 4.48
C THR A 115 -24.14 4.12 3.04
N GLU A 116 -23.02 3.58 2.54
CA GLU A 116 -22.94 2.92 1.23
C GLU A 116 -23.59 1.52 1.29
N ILE A 117 -23.34 0.77 2.36
CA ILE A 117 -23.97 -0.54 2.64
C ILE A 117 -25.48 -0.36 2.87
N ASP A 118 -25.90 0.58 3.72
CA ASP A 118 -27.31 0.87 4.03
C ASP A 118 -28.10 1.25 2.77
N SER A 119 -27.46 1.95 1.84
CA SER A 119 -28.07 2.33 0.56
C SER A 119 -28.26 1.12 -0.37
N PHE A 120 -27.31 0.19 -0.37
CA PHE A 120 -27.43 -1.08 -1.09
C PHE A 120 -28.48 -2.02 -0.44
N GLU A 121 -28.45 -2.17 0.89
CA GLU A 121 -29.45 -2.94 1.63
C GLU A 121 -30.87 -2.39 1.42
N ARG A 122 -31.05 -1.06 1.42
CA ARG A 122 -32.34 -0.42 1.13
C ARG A 122 -32.89 -0.83 -0.24
N ARG A 123 -32.04 -1.00 -1.25
CA ARG A 123 -32.40 -1.38 -2.62
C ARG A 123 -32.62 -2.88 -2.82
N TYR A 124 -31.78 -3.72 -2.22
CA TYR A 124 -31.73 -5.18 -2.50
C TYR A 124 -32.18 -6.07 -1.34
N LYS A 125 -32.27 -5.55 -0.11
CA LYS A 125 -32.64 -6.24 1.14
C LYS A 125 -31.59 -7.23 1.68
N TYR A 126 -30.33 -7.07 1.26
CA TYR A 126 -29.15 -7.79 1.77
C TYR A 126 -27.88 -6.98 1.48
N LYS A 127 -26.77 -7.30 2.15
CA LYS A 127 -25.47 -6.61 1.98
C LYS A 127 -24.79 -6.97 0.66
N PRO A 128 -24.01 -6.05 0.05
CA PRO A 128 -23.14 -6.40 -1.06
C PRO A 128 -22.01 -7.30 -0.55
N THR A 129 -21.57 -8.26 -1.38
CA THR A 129 -20.51 -9.20 -0.99
C THR A 129 -19.15 -8.63 -1.37
N ALA A 130 -18.24 -8.52 -0.39
CA ALA A 130 -16.85 -8.12 -0.60
C ALA A 130 -15.96 -9.36 -0.80
N PHE A 131 -15.20 -9.37 -1.89
CA PHE A 131 -14.13 -10.32 -2.15
C PHE A 131 -12.78 -9.60 -2.05
N PRO A 132 -11.90 -9.92 -1.09
CA PRO A 132 -10.53 -9.39 -1.09
C PRO A 132 -9.76 -10.05 -2.23
N VAL A 133 -9.08 -9.27 -3.08
CA VAL A 133 -8.44 -9.75 -4.32
C VAL A 133 -6.92 -9.60 -4.34
N ALA A 134 -6.38 -8.69 -3.51
CA ALA A 134 -4.97 -8.42 -3.31
C ALA A 134 -4.75 -7.73 -1.96
N ILE A 135 -3.50 -7.63 -1.51
CA ILE A 135 -3.07 -6.79 -0.39
C ILE A 135 -2.23 -5.63 -0.95
N ASP A 136 -2.39 -4.45 -0.35
CA ASP A 136 -1.72 -3.20 -0.70
C ASP A 136 -1.11 -2.57 0.56
N ALA A 137 0.19 -2.29 0.53
CA ALA A 137 0.84 -1.41 1.50
C ALA A 137 0.79 0.02 0.96
N LEU A 138 -0.24 0.79 1.34
CA LEU A 138 -0.39 2.16 0.89
C LEU A 138 0.86 2.96 1.28
N ALA A 139 1.63 3.35 0.29
CA ALA A 139 2.94 3.96 0.43
C ALA A 139 2.83 5.48 0.53
N VAL A 140 3.64 6.05 1.44
CA VAL A 140 4.02 7.46 1.36
C VAL A 140 5.25 7.54 0.45
N TYR A 141 5.16 8.31 -0.62
CA TYR A 141 6.20 8.47 -1.63
C TYR A 141 6.90 9.81 -1.50
N VAL A 142 8.20 9.81 -1.72
CA VAL A 142 9.03 11.00 -1.97
C VAL A 142 9.79 10.84 -3.29
N HIS A 143 10.32 11.94 -3.83
CA HIS A 143 11.24 11.88 -4.96
C HIS A 143 12.42 10.94 -4.64
N ARG A 144 12.92 10.18 -5.63
CA ARG A 144 13.97 9.17 -5.42
C ARG A 144 15.22 9.71 -4.71
N ASP A 145 15.57 10.98 -4.95
CA ASP A 145 16.78 11.63 -4.46
C ASP A 145 16.56 12.34 -3.09
N ASN A 146 15.35 12.30 -2.52
CA ASN A 146 15.06 12.84 -1.19
C ASN A 146 15.72 11.95 -0.11
N PRO A 147 16.50 12.51 0.84
CA PRO A 147 17.29 11.72 1.80
C PRO A 147 16.52 11.18 3.01
N ILE A 148 15.22 11.47 3.20
CA ILE A 148 14.52 11.13 4.45
C ILE A 148 14.46 9.60 4.70
N PRO A 149 14.98 9.07 5.84
CA PRO A 149 15.09 7.61 6.03
C PRO A 149 13.74 6.92 6.21
N GLY A 150 12.76 7.63 6.77
CA GLY A 150 11.40 7.15 7.05
C GLY A 150 10.59 8.21 7.80
N MET A 151 9.32 7.95 8.06
CA MET A 151 8.44 8.88 8.80
C MET A 151 7.58 8.15 9.85
N THR A 152 7.41 8.77 11.01
CA THR A 152 6.40 8.32 11.98
C THR A 152 5.00 8.71 11.50
N MET A 153 3.97 7.99 11.93
CA MET A 153 2.58 8.35 11.60
C MET A 153 2.20 9.76 12.08
N ALA A 154 2.80 10.23 13.17
CA ALA A 154 2.64 11.61 13.64
C ALA A 154 3.25 12.65 12.69
N GLN A 155 4.41 12.36 12.07
CA GLN A 155 5.01 13.22 11.04
C GLN A 155 4.21 13.18 9.73
N VAL A 156 3.71 12.00 9.31
CA VAL A 156 2.84 11.87 8.13
C VAL A 156 1.57 12.73 8.32
N ASP A 157 0.91 12.61 9.46
CA ASP A 157 -0.26 13.43 9.80
C ASP A 157 0.07 14.93 9.82
N ALA A 158 1.19 15.33 10.41
CA ALA A 158 1.61 16.74 10.48
C ALA A 158 1.99 17.36 9.12
N VAL A 159 2.43 16.54 8.16
CA VAL A 159 2.65 16.95 6.77
C VAL A 159 1.32 17.07 6.02
N PHE A 160 0.44 16.08 6.09
CA PHE A 160 -0.76 16.02 5.24
C PHE A 160 -2.02 16.68 5.81
N SER A 161 -2.16 16.84 7.12
CA SER A 161 -3.38 17.36 7.77
C SER A 161 -3.19 18.71 8.46
N LYS A 162 -4.30 19.44 8.57
CA LYS A 162 -4.40 20.64 9.43
C LYS A 162 -4.64 20.25 10.90
N SER A 163 -5.25 19.08 11.12
CA SER A 163 -5.82 18.67 12.41
C SER A 163 -4.80 18.06 13.37
N ARG A 164 -3.72 17.45 12.87
CA ARG A 164 -2.62 16.83 13.66
C ARG A 164 -3.10 15.91 14.78
N ARG A 165 -4.09 15.06 14.49
CA ARG A 165 -4.75 14.16 15.45
C ARG A 165 -3.87 13.02 15.98
N TRP A 166 -2.69 12.81 15.41
CA TRP A 166 -1.65 11.98 16.00
C TRP A 166 -0.84 12.67 17.12
N GLY A 167 -1.09 13.97 17.38
CA GLY A 167 -0.52 14.69 18.51
C GLY A 167 0.72 15.55 18.20
N ALA A 168 1.06 15.70 16.91
CA ALA A 168 2.15 16.58 16.49
C ALA A 168 1.85 18.05 16.86
N ARG A 169 2.77 18.67 17.60
CA ARG A 169 2.58 20.04 18.12
C ARG A 169 2.62 21.07 16.99
N GLU A 170 3.58 20.94 16.10
CA GLU A 170 3.87 21.91 15.05
C GLU A 170 3.27 21.53 13.70
N ASN A 171 2.97 22.53 12.87
CA ASN A 171 2.70 22.33 11.45
C ASN A 171 4.02 21.99 10.74
N ILE A 172 4.08 20.89 10.00
CA ILE A 172 5.25 20.54 9.19
C ILE A 172 4.97 20.98 7.75
N ASP A 173 5.65 22.03 7.30
CA ASP A 173 5.57 22.58 5.94
C ASP A 173 6.94 22.71 5.24
N ARG A 174 8.06 22.43 5.93
CA ARG A 174 9.41 22.36 5.35
C ARG A 174 10.15 21.09 5.74
N TRP A 175 11.00 20.60 4.84
CA TRP A 175 11.78 19.38 5.06
C TRP A 175 12.74 19.46 6.26
N GLY A 176 13.27 20.65 6.59
CA GLY A 176 14.12 20.85 7.77
C GLY A 176 13.44 20.47 9.09
N GLN A 177 12.11 20.61 9.19
CA GLN A 177 11.34 20.19 10.38
C GLN A 177 11.25 18.66 10.53
N LEU A 178 11.60 17.90 9.49
CA LEU A 178 11.73 16.44 9.50
C LEU A 178 13.18 15.97 9.72
N GLY A 179 14.10 16.89 10.06
CA GLY A 179 15.51 16.58 10.33
C GLY A 179 16.40 16.53 9.10
N ILE A 180 15.93 17.03 7.94
CA ILE A 180 16.75 17.18 6.74
C ILE A 180 17.67 18.41 6.91
N THR A 181 18.93 18.30 6.51
CA THR A 181 19.99 19.30 6.77
C THR A 181 20.77 19.76 5.55
N ASP A 182 20.46 19.23 4.36
CA ASP A 182 21.03 19.66 3.08
C ASP A 182 20.21 20.81 2.44
N ASP A 183 20.44 21.09 1.15
CA ASP A 183 19.73 22.14 0.40
C ASP A 183 18.20 21.95 0.40
N LEU A 184 17.70 20.73 0.60
CA LEU A 184 16.27 20.46 0.68
C LEU A 184 15.67 21.01 1.99
N ALA A 185 16.45 21.18 3.06
CA ALA A 185 15.98 21.58 4.39
C ALA A 185 15.13 22.87 4.39
N ALA A 186 15.52 23.86 3.58
CA ALA A 186 14.81 25.13 3.46
C ALA A 186 13.55 25.04 2.56
N SER A 187 13.42 23.99 1.75
CA SER A 187 12.36 23.86 0.76
C SER A 187 10.99 23.59 1.41
N PRO A 188 9.92 24.28 0.97
CA PRO A 188 8.55 23.90 1.29
C PRO A 188 8.24 22.48 0.81
N ILE A 189 7.42 21.75 1.56
CA ILE A 189 6.95 20.43 1.17
C ILE A 189 5.80 20.57 0.17
N SER A 190 6.00 20.11 -1.06
CA SER A 190 4.95 20.00 -2.07
C SER A 190 4.11 18.75 -1.82
N ILE A 191 2.83 18.90 -1.48
CA ILE A 191 1.98 17.76 -1.09
C ILE A 191 1.08 17.34 -2.25
N TYR A 192 1.18 16.07 -2.67
CA TYR A 192 0.35 15.46 -3.71
C TYR A 192 -0.61 14.44 -3.11
N GLY A 193 -1.90 14.53 -3.43
CA GLY A 193 -2.94 13.69 -2.84
C GLY A 193 -3.93 13.16 -3.87
N ARG A 194 -4.90 12.35 -3.42
CA ARG A 194 -5.99 11.87 -4.26
C ARG A 194 -7.27 12.65 -4.01
N ASN A 195 -8.13 12.74 -5.02
CA ASN A 195 -9.44 13.38 -4.85
C ASN A 195 -10.39 12.60 -3.92
N SER A 196 -11.46 13.28 -3.50
CA SER A 196 -12.49 12.75 -2.58
C SER A 196 -13.25 11.49 -3.06
N ALA A 197 -13.25 11.19 -4.36
CA ALA A 197 -13.83 9.96 -4.90
C ALA A 197 -12.94 8.72 -4.65
N SER A 198 -11.65 8.91 -4.40
CA SER A 198 -10.69 7.83 -4.19
C SER A 198 -10.90 7.08 -2.87
N GLY A 199 -10.84 5.74 -2.92
CA GLY A 199 -10.77 4.93 -1.70
C GLY A 199 -9.47 5.14 -0.92
N THR A 200 -8.40 5.49 -1.63
CA THR A 200 -7.08 5.80 -1.06
C THR A 200 -7.10 7.11 -0.29
N TYR A 201 -7.79 8.14 -0.80
CA TYR A 201 -8.07 9.37 -0.04
C TYR A 201 -8.82 9.07 1.27
N GLY A 202 -9.88 8.27 1.19
CA GLY A 202 -10.69 7.91 2.37
C GLY A 202 -9.90 7.09 3.39
N PHE A 203 -9.21 6.05 2.95
CA PHE A 203 -8.40 5.18 3.82
C PHE A 203 -7.26 5.95 4.48
N PHE A 204 -6.53 6.80 3.74
CA PHE A 204 -5.46 7.62 4.29
C PHE A 204 -6.00 8.67 5.28
N LYS A 205 -7.16 9.28 4.99
CA LYS A 205 -7.82 10.18 5.95
C LYS A 205 -8.14 9.48 7.27
N GLU A 206 -8.66 8.26 7.20
CA GLU A 206 -9.02 7.46 8.37
C GLU A 206 -7.79 7.01 9.17
N HIS A 207 -6.82 6.38 8.52
CA HIS A 207 -5.70 5.68 9.17
C HIS A 207 -4.48 6.60 9.39
N ALA A 208 -4.06 7.36 8.38
CA ALA A 208 -2.94 8.27 8.50
C ALA A 208 -3.31 9.57 9.22
N LEU A 209 -4.53 10.09 9.07
CA LEU A 209 -4.92 11.39 9.66
C LEU A 209 -5.89 11.28 10.85
N LYS A 210 -6.25 10.07 11.30
CA LYS A 210 -7.25 9.82 12.37
C LYS A 210 -8.58 10.56 12.13
N ASN A 211 -9.07 10.49 10.89
CA ASN A 211 -10.22 11.22 10.36
C ASN A 211 -10.11 12.76 10.41
N GLY A 212 -8.89 13.29 10.56
CA GLY A 212 -8.58 14.72 10.45
C GLY A 212 -8.64 15.22 9.00
N ASP A 213 -8.74 16.53 8.83
CA ASP A 213 -8.88 17.14 7.51
C ASP A 213 -7.51 17.47 6.88
N TYR A 214 -7.41 17.22 5.58
CA TYR A 214 -6.23 17.53 4.78
C TYR A 214 -5.93 19.03 4.77
N LYS A 215 -4.67 19.37 4.50
CA LYS A 215 -4.22 20.72 4.13
C LYS A 215 -4.87 21.20 2.84
N ASP A 216 -5.07 22.51 2.69
CA ASP A 216 -5.63 23.09 1.44
C ASP A 216 -4.60 23.07 0.32
N GLU A 217 -3.32 23.02 0.71
CA GLU A 217 -2.13 22.96 -0.12
C GLU A 217 -1.92 21.59 -0.79
N VAL A 218 -2.78 20.61 -0.50
CA VAL A 218 -2.74 19.28 -1.14
C VAL A 218 -3.16 19.41 -2.60
N LYS A 219 -2.22 19.20 -3.51
CA LYS A 219 -2.42 19.15 -4.95
C LYS A 219 -3.19 17.87 -5.29
N GLU A 220 -4.53 17.91 -5.24
CA GLU A 220 -5.38 16.76 -5.57
C GLU A 220 -5.14 16.26 -7.01
N GLN A 221 -4.93 14.95 -7.15
CA GLN A 221 -4.66 14.29 -8.42
C GLN A 221 -5.81 13.35 -8.82
N PRO A 222 -6.12 13.25 -10.13
CA PRO A 222 -7.21 12.40 -10.61
C PRO A 222 -6.94 10.92 -10.38
N GLY A 223 -5.72 10.46 -10.67
CA GLY A 223 -5.32 9.06 -10.63
C GLY A 223 -4.11 8.79 -9.73
N SER A 224 -3.89 7.52 -9.42
CA SER A 224 -2.71 7.05 -8.67
C SER A 224 -1.40 7.37 -9.40
N ALA A 225 -1.37 7.21 -10.73
CA ALA A 225 -0.22 7.53 -11.56
C ALA A 225 0.14 9.03 -11.55
N SER A 226 -0.85 9.92 -11.50
CA SER A 226 -0.63 11.38 -11.45
C SER A 226 0.00 11.85 -10.12
N VAL A 227 -0.28 11.17 -9.00
CA VAL A 227 0.45 11.42 -7.74
C VAL A 227 1.92 11.05 -7.91
N VAL A 228 2.19 9.87 -8.47
CA VAL A 228 3.56 9.37 -8.68
C VAL A 228 4.34 10.26 -9.65
N GLN A 229 3.71 10.71 -10.73
CA GLN A 229 4.30 11.68 -11.65
C GLN A 229 4.62 13.01 -10.94
N GLY A 230 3.68 13.58 -10.19
CA GLY A 230 3.88 14.83 -9.46
C GLY A 230 5.04 14.76 -8.45
N VAL A 231 5.23 13.61 -7.79
CA VAL A 231 6.37 13.38 -6.88
C VAL A 231 7.68 13.04 -7.64
N THR A 232 7.59 12.48 -8.85
CA THR A 232 8.76 12.24 -9.72
C THR A 232 9.32 13.53 -10.31
N GLU A 233 8.46 14.51 -10.59
CA GLU A 233 8.84 15.80 -11.20
C GLU A 233 9.20 16.88 -10.16
N ASP A 234 9.04 16.60 -8.87
CA ASP A 234 9.20 17.56 -7.77
C ASP A 234 10.16 17.01 -6.69
N PRO A 235 11.43 17.44 -6.64
CA PRO A 235 12.39 17.00 -5.63
C PRO A 235 11.97 17.27 -4.17
N ALA A 236 11.09 18.26 -3.94
CA ALA A 236 10.51 18.56 -2.63
C ALA A 236 9.11 17.95 -2.44
N GLY A 237 8.68 17.11 -3.37
CA GLY A 237 7.40 16.42 -3.40
C GLY A 237 7.29 15.29 -2.39
N ILE A 238 6.11 15.21 -1.76
CA ILE A 238 5.62 14.06 -1.03
C ILE A 238 4.20 13.72 -1.50
N GLY A 239 3.86 12.44 -1.56
CA GLY A 239 2.50 12.02 -1.89
C GLY A 239 2.15 10.65 -1.32
N TYR A 240 0.94 10.16 -1.61
CA TYR A 240 0.52 8.82 -1.19
C TYR A 240 -0.25 8.08 -2.29
N SER A 241 0.04 6.79 -2.46
CA SER A 241 -0.73 5.91 -3.36
C SER A 241 -0.51 4.43 -3.01
N GLY A 242 -1.13 3.51 -3.77
CA GLY A 242 -0.89 2.07 -3.59
C GLY A 242 0.54 1.66 -3.99
N ILE A 243 1.05 0.57 -3.42
CA ILE A 243 2.44 0.10 -3.66
C ILE A 243 2.70 -0.30 -5.12
N GLY A 244 1.68 -0.84 -5.82
CA GLY A 244 1.78 -1.19 -7.24
C GLY A 244 2.00 -0.01 -8.21
N TYR A 245 2.03 1.23 -7.71
CA TYR A 245 2.39 2.42 -8.49
C TYR A 245 3.85 2.88 -8.28
N LEU A 246 4.65 2.15 -7.50
CA LEU A 246 6.08 2.45 -7.32
C LEU A 246 6.81 2.44 -8.67
N THR A 247 7.65 3.45 -8.91
CA THR A 247 8.53 3.55 -10.09
C THR A 247 9.91 4.07 -9.67
N SER A 248 10.92 3.96 -10.53
CA SER A 248 12.29 4.41 -10.23
C SER A 248 12.46 5.92 -10.03
N GLY A 249 11.43 6.73 -10.32
CA GLY A 249 11.42 8.18 -10.05
C GLY A 249 11.14 8.54 -8.58
N ILE A 250 10.70 7.58 -7.78
CA ILE A 250 10.22 7.80 -6.41
C ILE A 250 10.72 6.69 -5.47
N ARG A 251 10.66 6.97 -4.16
CA ARG A 251 10.94 6.00 -3.10
C ARG A 251 9.75 5.91 -2.16
N ALA A 252 9.34 4.69 -1.85
CA ALA A 252 8.37 4.42 -0.79
C ALA A 252 9.05 4.54 0.58
N LEU A 253 8.49 5.32 1.49
CA LEU A 253 9.06 5.54 2.81
C LEU A 253 8.73 4.37 3.77
N PRO A 254 9.73 3.86 4.50
CA PRO A 254 9.49 3.12 5.72
C PRO A 254 8.72 3.96 6.74
N LEU A 255 7.74 3.36 7.40
CA LEU A 255 6.87 4.02 8.38
C LEU A 255 6.99 3.41 9.77
N ALA A 256 6.90 4.24 10.80
CA ALA A 256 6.83 3.81 12.20
C ALA A 256 5.50 4.27 12.81
N GLU A 257 4.79 3.39 13.52
CA GLU A 257 3.49 3.72 14.12
C GLU A 257 3.59 4.85 15.17
N LYS A 258 4.72 4.91 15.89
CA LYS A 258 4.97 5.86 16.98
C LYS A 258 6.42 6.35 16.98
N GLU A 259 6.64 7.49 17.64
CA GLU A 259 7.97 8.02 17.91
C GLU A 259 8.83 7.02 18.71
N GLY A 260 10.10 6.89 18.35
CA GLY A 260 11.02 5.89 18.89
C GLY A 260 10.70 4.43 18.49
N GLY A 261 9.70 4.18 17.65
CA GLY A 261 9.41 2.86 17.08
C GLY A 261 10.32 2.50 15.91
N SER A 262 10.44 1.21 15.61
CA SER A 262 11.13 0.73 14.41
C SER A 262 10.39 1.13 13.14
N PHE A 263 11.13 1.55 12.11
CA PHE A 263 10.58 1.76 10.78
C PHE A 263 10.36 0.41 10.08
N ALA A 264 9.14 0.16 9.61
CA ALA A 264 8.81 -0.95 8.73
C ALA A 264 8.75 -0.46 7.27
N ALA A 265 9.43 -1.15 6.36
CA ALA A 265 9.31 -0.90 4.93
C ALA A 265 7.95 -1.44 4.39
N PRO A 266 7.38 -0.87 3.32
CA PRO A 266 6.13 -1.33 2.70
C PRO A 266 6.35 -2.63 1.89
N THR A 267 6.69 -3.73 2.57
CA THR A 267 6.88 -5.07 1.99
C THR A 267 5.68 -5.97 2.27
N GLN A 268 5.58 -7.10 1.56
CA GLN A 268 4.53 -8.10 1.80
C GLN A 268 4.60 -8.65 3.24
N GLU A 269 5.81 -8.95 3.73
CA GLU A 269 6.00 -9.43 5.10
C GLU A 269 5.46 -8.41 6.13
N ASN A 270 5.88 -7.14 6.02
CA ASN A 270 5.50 -6.11 6.98
C ASN A 270 4.02 -5.72 6.91
N ALA A 271 3.39 -5.83 5.73
CA ALA A 271 1.96 -5.69 5.57
C ALA A 271 1.19 -6.86 6.21
N MET A 272 1.64 -8.10 6.00
CA MET A 272 0.96 -9.30 6.52
C MET A 272 1.17 -9.53 8.02
N ASN A 273 2.33 -9.14 8.58
CA ASN A 273 2.60 -9.19 10.02
C ASN A 273 2.07 -7.96 10.79
N GLY A 274 1.57 -6.95 10.08
CA GLY A 274 0.96 -5.74 10.63
C GLY A 274 1.93 -4.66 11.12
N SER A 275 3.25 -4.83 10.95
CA SER A 275 4.25 -3.83 11.33
C SER A 275 4.25 -2.59 10.43
N TYR A 276 3.86 -2.72 9.15
CA TYR A 276 3.64 -1.57 8.27
C TYR A 276 2.24 -0.97 8.51
N PRO A 277 2.11 0.26 9.01
CA PRO A 277 0.85 0.78 9.58
C PRO A 277 -0.24 1.11 8.55
N LEU A 278 0.07 1.16 7.25
CA LEU A 278 -0.87 1.56 6.18
C LEU A 278 -1.17 0.41 5.19
N TRP A 279 -1.27 -0.82 5.68
CA TRP A 279 -1.70 -1.96 4.86
C TRP A 279 -3.22 -2.09 4.76
N ARG A 280 -3.72 -2.68 3.66
CA ARG A 280 -5.14 -2.95 3.43
C ARG A 280 -5.37 -4.08 2.44
N HIS A 281 -6.57 -4.66 2.48
CA HIS A 281 -7.08 -5.44 1.35
C HIS A 281 -7.60 -4.52 0.25
N LEU A 282 -7.26 -4.85 -1.00
CA LEU A 282 -7.99 -4.39 -2.17
C LEU A 282 -9.17 -5.33 -2.40
N LEU A 283 -10.36 -4.77 -2.66
CA LEU A 283 -11.62 -5.50 -2.70
C LEU A 283 -12.26 -5.42 -4.10
N VAL A 284 -13.03 -6.43 -4.47
CA VAL A 284 -14.07 -6.36 -5.50
C VAL A 284 -15.40 -6.68 -4.84
N TYR A 285 -16.31 -5.70 -4.85
CA TYR A 285 -17.69 -5.89 -4.41
C TYR A 285 -18.56 -6.40 -5.56
N VAL A 286 -19.49 -7.30 -5.26
CA VAL A 286 -20.52 -7.75 -6.21
C VAL A 286 -21.88 -7.88 -5.54
N ASN A 287 -22.92 -7.83 -6.37
CA ASN A 287 -24.28 -8.10 -5.97
C ASN A 287 -24.54 -9.63 -5.94
N LYS A 288 -24.30 -10.28 -4.79
CA LYS A 288 -24.71 -11.68 -4.54
C LYS A 288 -25.94 -11.71 -3.64
N ALA A 289 -27.07 -12.16 -4.18
CA ALA A 289 -28.25 -12.45 -3.39
C ALA A 289 -28.01 -13.68 -2.49
N PRO A 290 -28.43 -13.67 -1.21
CA PRO A 290 -28.41 -14.85 -0.36
C PRO A 290 -29.14 -16.03 -1.00
N ASN A 291 -28.60 -17.24 -0.82
CA ASN A 291 -29.15 -18.50 -1.33
C ASN A 291 -29.35 -18.55 -2.86
N LYS A 292 -28.69 -17.66 -3.62
CA LYS A 292 -28.60 -17.73 -5.08
C LYS A 292 -27.14 -17.89 -5.50
N PRO A 293 -26.87 -18.63 -6.58
CA PRO A 293 -25.56 -18.61 -7.22
C PRO A 293 -25.29 -17.21 -7.75
N LEU A 294 -24.01 -16.85 -7.85
CA LEU A 294 -23.59 -15.71 -8.68
C LEU A 294 -23.93 -15.98 -10.15
N ASP A 295 -24.07 -14.90 -10.91
CA ASP A 295 -24.04 -14.98 -12.38
C ASP A 295 -22.78 -15.77 -12.84
N PRO A 296 -22.89 -16.73 -13.77
CA PRO A 296 -21.75 -17.58 -14.15
C PRO A 296 -20.53 -16.81 -14.64
N LEU A 297 -20.71 -15.67 -15.32
CA LEU A 297 -19.61 -14.87 -15.84
C LEU A 297 -18.91 -14.11 -14.70
N VAL A 298 -19.67 -13.56 -13.74
CA VAL A 298 -19.12 -12.96 -12.51
C VAL A 298 -18.38 -14.01 -11.66
N LYS A 299 -18.99 -15.19 -11.46
CA LYS A 299 -18.43 -16.31 -10.71
C LYS A 299 -17.07 -16.75 -11.27
N GLU A 300 -17.02 -17.01 -12.58
CA GLU A 300 -15.79 -17.49 -13.20
C GLU A 300 -14.71 -16.41 -13.29
N PHE A 301 -15.06 -15.12 -13.38
CA PHE A 301 -14.08 -14.05 -13.28
C PHE A 301 -13.45 -13.95 -11.88
N ILE A 302 -14.24 -14.08 -10.80
CA ILE A 302 -13.71 -14.12 -9.43
C ILE A 302 -12.82 -15.37 -9.22
N LYS A 303 -13.24 -16.54 -9.70
CA LYS A 303 -12.42 -17.76 -9.67
C LYS A 303 -11.12 -17.62 -10.47
N PHE A 304 -11.12 -16.85 -11.56
CA PHE A 304 -9.90 -16.52 -12.29
C PHE A 304 -8.98 -15.60 -11.48
N ILE A 305 -9.50 -14.55 -10.83
CA ILE A 305 -8.69 -13.69 -9.93
C ILE A 305 -8.03 -14.49 -8.80
N TYR A 306 -8.74 -15.48 -8.27
CA TYR A 306 -8.28 -16.39 -7.21
C TYR A 306 -7.42 -17.57 -7.68
N SER A 307 -7.20 -17.72 -8.99
CA SER A 307 -6.26 -18.72 -9.52
C SER A 307 -4.81 -18.27 -9.38
N LYS A 308 -3.89 -19.21 -9.58
CA LYS A 308 -2.45 -18.92 -9.72
C LYS A 308 -2.17 -17.87 -10.81
N GLU A 309 -2.89 -17.91 -11.92
CA GLU A 309 -2.78 -16.94 -13.01
C GLU A 309 -3.29 -15.55 -12.61
N GLY A 310 -4.39 -15.49 -11.86
CA GLY A 310 -4.96 -14.24 -11.34
C GLY A 310 -4.08 -13.60 -10.27
N GLN A 311 -3.54 -14.39 -9.35
CA GLN A 311 -2.61 -13.89 -8.33
C GLN A 311 -1.24 -13.55 -8.92
N ALA A 312 -0.79 -14.23 -9.98
CA ALA A 312 0.43 -13.81 -10.71
C ALA A 312 0.29 -12.42 -11.35
N VAL A 313 -0.91 -11.99 -11.72
CA VAL A 313 -1.18 -10.60 -12.13
C VAL A 313 -1.00 -9.63 -10.95
N VAL A 314 -1.37 -10.03 -9.72
CA VAL A 314 -1.19 -9.20 -8.51
C VAL A 314 0.27 -8.88 -8.27
N THR A 315 1.14 -9.90 -8.23
CA THR A 315 2.59 -9.73 -8.11
C THR A 315 3.17 -8.92 -9.28
N LYS A 316 2.70 -9.15 -10.52
CA LYS A 316 3.18 -8.43 -11.71
C LYS A 316 2.88 -6.94 -11.68
N ASP A 317 1.72 -6.56 -11.14
CA ASP A 317 1.29 -5.16 -10.98
C ASP A 317 1.81 -4.53 -9.67
N GLY A 318 2.79 -5.17 -9.00
CA GLY A 318 3.47 -4.65 -7.81
C GLY A 318 2.67 -4.71 -6.51
N PHE A 319 1.50 -5.36 -6.50
CA PHE A 319 0.71 -5.62 -5.29
C PHE A 319 1.05 -6.99 -4.69
N PHE A 320 0.53 -7.27 -3.49
CA PHE A 320 0.85 -8.50 -2.76
C PHE A 320 -0.26 -9.55 -2.92
N PRO A 321 0.08 -10.80 -3.32
CA PRO A 321 -0.91 -11.85 -3.53
C PRO A 321 -1.48 -12.36 -2.20
N LEU A 322 -2.66 -12.98 -2.29
CA LEU A 322 -3.33 -13.62 -1.18
C LEU A 322 -2.79 -15.04 -0.96
N SER A 323 -2.87 -15.53 0.28
CA SER A 323 -2.59 -16.93 0.59
C SER A 323 -3.70 -17.87 0.10
N GLN A 324 -3.34 -19.12 -0.21
CA GLN A 324 -4.28 -20.17 -0.59
C GLN A 324 -5.38 -20.35 0.46
N THR A 325 -5.04 -20.29 1.76
CA THR A 325 -5.99 -20.40 2.88
C THR A 325 -7.05 -19.30 2.86
N LEU A 326 -6.68 -18.05 2.55
CA LEU A 326 -7.64 -16.96 2.44
C LEU A 326 -8.51 -17.13 1.18
N ILE A 327 -7.90 -17.51 0.06
CA ILE A 327 -8.62 -17.78 -1.20
C ILE A 327 -9.67 -18.89 -1.03
N GLU A 328 -9.33 -20.01 -0.36
CA GLU A 328 -10.29 -21.11 -0.15
C GLU A 328 -11.46 -20.69 0.74
N LYS A 329 -11.22 -19.89 1.79
CA LYS A 329 -12.26 -19.29 2.62
C LYS A 329 -13.17 -18.35 1.83
N GLU A 330 -12.63 -17.59 0.89
CA GLU A 330 -13.39 -16.63 0.10
C GLU A 330 -14.13 -17.28 -1.08
N LEU A 331 -13.58 -18.35 -1.68
CA LEU A 331 -14.25 -19.19 -2.68
C LEU A 331 -15.52 -19.84 -2.12
N ALA A 332 -15.57 -20.16 -0.82
CA ALA A 332 -16.79 -20.64 -0.16
C ALA A 332 -17.95 -19.62 -0.19
N LYS A 333 -17.70 -18.35 -0.49
CA LYS A 333 -18.75 -17.32 -0.73
C LYS A 333 -19.15 -17.18 -2.21
N VAL A 334 -18.44 -17.84 -3.13
CA VAL A 334 -18.69 -17.80 -4.59
C VAL A 334 -19.68 -18.88 -5.02
N GLU A 335 -19.62 -20.04 -4.37
CA GLU A 335 -20.59 -21.13 -4.50
C GLU A 335 -22.00 -20.75 -3.98
#